data_AF-A0A397E3C5-F1
#
_entry.id   AF-A0A397E3C5-F1
#
_cell.length_a   1.000
_cell.length_b   1.000
_cell.length_c   1.000
_cell.angle_alpha   90.00
_cell.angle_beta   90.00
_cell.angle_gamma   90.00
#
_symmetry.space_group_name_H-M   'P 1'
#
loop_
_entity.id
_entity.type
_entity.pdbx_description
1 polymer ?
#
loop_
_entity_poly.entity_id
_entity_poly.type
_entity_poly.pdbx_seq_one_letter_code
_entity_poly.pdbx_strand_id
1 'polypeptide(L)'
;MLSVFCWHSERGQLAVLQAMGSYQRTHKERARFASLVHCLKASDSSDLHAACLTFINTIVSASPRLEDRVHVRNDFLALDLLVVCHAIQAKMEAPPSPPRLGGLVDPSYDQKPKPPPTKAAFVKQLRVFEGFMVSDMEDAATNGVDLTNMEAVFAQLKASASRYGFTDRLLNVLLAMMGIPGEATMGTKMWELAEESLLQITSLHSYNDLTNAPRQLSFEWVRELQDSVEVFQTKVDTIASLESTIAAMEAQSKRCHDTVKAKDQEIVNLKTTLGYVYAEQLKHQSTQTCSPAVSSSANQTDEVHGRSFAETQTDDVAPPTTRDFQYETFFQAMRAGTMSQDQVEVAMRVQGLDPAVLFYGSQALVRTIELLFFQY
;
A
#
# COMPACT_ATOMS: atom_id res chain seq x y z
N MET A 1 -3.67 -5.06 16.36
CA MET A 1 -3.93 -3.86 15.54
C MET A 1 -4.24 -4.21 14.09
N LEU A 2 -3.28 -4.58 13.24
CA LEU A 2 -3.53 -4.80 11.80
C LEU A 2 -4.71 -5.74 11.48
N SER A 3 -4.88 -6.84 12.22
CA SER A 3 -6.03 -7.75 12.07
C SER A 3 -7.38 -7.04 12.27
N VAL A 4 -7.46 -6.07 13.18
CA VAL A 4 -8.70 -5.31 13.44
C VAL A 4 -9.02 -4.38 12.27
N PHE A 5 -8.01 -3.77 11.63
CA PHE A 5 -8.22 -2.99 10.40
C PHE A 5 -8.72 -3.87 9.25
N CYS A 6 -8.16 -5.07 9.08
CA CYS A 6 -8.62 -6.02 8.06
C CYS A 6 -10.06 -6.49 8.34
N TRP A 7 -10.38 -6.82 9.59
CA TRP A 7 -11.71 -7.30 9.98
C TRP A 7 -12.81 -6.23 9.92
N HIS A 8 -12.47 -4.97 10.24
CA HIS A 8 -13.47 -3.89 10.33
C HIS A 8 -13.97 -3.40 8.97
N SER A 9 -13.17 -3.53 7.89
CA SER A 9 -13.62 -3.19 6.52
C SER A 9 -12.68 -3.72 5.43
N GLU A 10 -13.24 -4.00 4.25
CA GLU A 10 -12.48 -4.24 3.01
C GLU A 10 -11.47 -3.13 2.72
N ARG A 11 -11.83 -1.86 2.96
CA ARG A 11 -10.91 -0.72 2.80
C ARG A 11 -9.70 -0.81 3.75
N GLY A 12 -9.90 -1.29 4.97
CA GLY A 12 -8.83 -1.54 5.93
C GLY A 12 -7.95 -2.75 5.53
N GLN A 13 -8.55 -3.81 5.01
CA GLN A 13 -7.81 -4.95 4.43
C GLN A 13 -6.94 -4.48 3.25
N LEU A 14 -7.51 -3.75 2.29
CA LEU A 14 -6.81 -3.19 1.13
C LEU A 14 -5.67 -2.24 1.55
N ALA A 15 -5.88 -1.37 2.53
CA ALA A 15 -4.84 -0.50 3.06
C ALA A 15 -3.68 -1.29 3.69
N VAL A 16 -3.95 -2.39 4.40
CA VAL A 16 -2.90 -3.26 4.95
C VAL A 16 -2.18 -4.04 3.83
N LEU A 17 -2.90 -4.54 2.81
CA LEU A 17 -2.30 -5.20 1.64
C LEU A 17 -1.40 -4.26 0.83
N GLN A 18 -1.79 -2.98 0.68
CA GLN A 18 -0.98 -1.93 0.07
C GLN A 18 0.23 -1.56 0.93
N ALA A 19 0.06 -1.43 2.25
CA ALA A 19 1.16 -1.15 3.17
C ALA A 19 2.23 -2.26 3.12
N MET A 20 1.82 -3.54 3.08
CA MET A 20 2.73 -4.68 2.92
C MET A 20 3.43 -4.67 1.55
N GLY A 21 2.73 -4.35 0.45
CA GLY A 21 3.34 -4.19 -0.87
C GLY A 21 4.28 -2.99 -1.00
N SER A 22 4.11 -1.95 -0.18
CA SER A 22 5.06 -0.84 -0.05
C SER A 22 6.27 -1.24 0.81
N TYR A 23 6.04 -1.91 1.94
CA TYR A 23 7.09 -2.46 2.81
C TYR A 23 8.04 -3.38 2.03
N GLN A 24 7.47 -4.29 1.22
CA GLN A 24 8.22 -5.17 0.32
C GLN A 24 9.20 -4.40 -0.58
N ARG A 25 8.72 -3.31 -1.21
CA ARG A 25 9.54 -2.50 -2.14
C ARG A 25 10.64 -1.73 -1.41
N THR A 26 10.31 -1.09 -0.29
CA THR A 26 11.27 -0.32 0.52
C THR A 26 12.36 -1.20 1.14
N HIS A 27 11.99 -2.39 1.65
CA HIS A 27 12.91 -3.35 2.26
C HIS A 27 13.51 -4.37 1.28
N LYS A 28 13.17 -4.28 -0.02
CA LYS A 28 13.63 -5.14 -1.11
C LYS A 28 13.36 -6.64 -0.88
N GLU A 29 12.20 -6.95 -0.30
CA GLU A 29 11.78 -8.33 -0.06
C GLU A 29 11.32 -9.03 -1.33
N ARG A 30 11.60 -10.33 -1.43
CA ARG A 30 11.24 -11.15 -2.60
C ARG A 30 9.73 -11.38 -2.76
N ALA A 31 8.96 -11.24 -1.69
CA ALA A 31 7.50 -11.39 -1.71
C ALA A 31 6.86 -10.54 -0.59
N ARG A 32 5.58 -10.19 -0.77
CA ARG A 32 4.82 -9.23 0.06
C ARG A 32 4.77 -9.55 1.56
N PHE A 33 4.88 -10.82 1.94
CA PHE A 33 4.81 -11.29 3.34
C PHE A 33 6.08 -11.99 3.83
N ALA A 34 7.22 -11.83 3.15
CA ALA A 34 8.42 -12.61 3.46
C ALA A 34 8.93 -12.40 4.89
N SER A 35 8.99 -11.15 5.39
CA SER A 35 9.32 -10.89 6.80
C SER A 35 8.31 -11.47 7.80
N LEU A 36 7.02 -11.56 7.47
CA LEU A 36 6.00 -12.13 8.36
C LEU A 36 6.16 -13.65 8.50
N VAL A 37 6.41 -14.36 7.39
CA VAL A 37 6.67 -15.80 7.41
C VAL A 37 8.06 -16.11 7.99
N HIS A 38 9.05 -15.24 7.77
CA HIS A 38 10.35 -15.34 8.44
C HIS A 38 10.23 -15.17 9.96
N CYS A 39 9.44 -14.20 10.43
CA CYS A 39 9.15 -13.98 11.85
C CYS A 39 8.49 -15.21 12.49
N LEU A 40 7.50 -15.83 11.81
CA LEU A 40 6.91 -17.11 12.22
C LEU A 40 7.96 -18.23 12.33
N LYS A 41 8.91 -18.32 11.39
CA LYS A 41 9.93 -19.38 11.34
C LYS A 41 11.07 -19.21 12.35
N ALA A 42 11.41 -17.96 12.68
CA ALA A 42 12.53 -17.59 13.54
C ALA A 42 12.15 -17.40 15.02
N SER A 43 10.86 -17.29 15.33
CA SER A 43 10.35 -17.19 16.70
C SER A 43 10.26 -18.55 17.40
N ASP A 44 10.41 -18.54 18.73
CA ASP A 44 10.06 -19.66 19.62
C ASP A 44 8.81 -19.34 20.48
N SER A 45 8.24 -18.14 20.36
CA SER A 45 7.05 -17.71 21.11
C SER A 45 5.77 -18.29 20.52
N SER A 46 5.10 -19.17 21.27
CA SER A 46 3.76 -19.69 20.94
C SER A 46 2.72 -18.60 20.68
N ASP A 47 2.88 -17.48 21.36
CA ASP A 47 1.91 -16.40 21.45
C ASP A 47 2.05 -15.50 20.22
N LEU A 48 3.29 -15.27 19.80
CA LEU A 48 3.59 -14.64 18.51
C LEU A 48 3.16 -15.53 17.34
N HIS A 49 3.35 -16.85 17.42
CA HIS A 49 2.87 -17.77 16.38
C HIS A 49 1.35 -17.75 16.26
N ALA A 50 0.64 -17.81 17.38
CA ALA A 50 -0.82 -17.70 17.41
C ALA A 50 -1.30 -16.33 16.90
N ALA A 51 -0.63 -15.23 17.28
CA ALA A 51 -0.99 -13.88 16.83
C ALA A 51 -0.73 -13.67 15.33
N CYS A 52 0.42 -14.09 14.81
CA CYS A 52 0.75 -14.02 13.38
C CYS A 52 -0.22 -14.86 12.55
N LEU A 53 -0.51 -16.10 12.94
CA LEU A 53 -1.44 -16.95 12.19
C LEU A 53 -2.90 -16.48 12.31
N THR A 54 -3.28 -15.88 13.44
CA THR A 54 -4.57 -15.15 13.57
C THR A 54 -4.63 -13.98 12.59
N PHE A 55 -3.56 -13.18 12.47
CA PHE A 55 -3.50 -12.08 11.50
C PHE A 55 -3.57 -12.58 10.06
N ILE A 56 -2.85 -13.65 9.70
CA ILE A 56 -2.90 -14.28 8.37
C ILE A 56 -4.33 -14.74 8.05
N ASN A 57 -4.99 -15.46 8.97
CA ASN A 57 -6.40 -15.84 8.79
C ASN A 57 -7.29 -14.60 8.59
N THR A 58 -7.08 -13.54 9.37
CA THR A 58 -7.91 -12.33 9.30
C THR A 58 -7.69 -11.54 8.01
N ILE A 59 -6.47 -11.46 7.46
CA ILE A 59 -6.22 -10.75 6.20
C ILE A 59 -6.61 -11.56 4.96
N VAL A 60 -6.61 -12.90 5.04
CA VAL A 60 -7.17 -13.77 4.00
C VAL A 60 -8.70 -13.72 4.04
N SER A 61 -9.34 -13.96 5.18
CA SER A 61 -10.80 -14.09 5.30
C SER A 61 -11.57 -12.76 5.31
N ALA A 62 -10.90 -11.62 5.09
CA ALA A 62 -11.52 -10.29 5.12
C ALA A 62 -12.16 -9.88 3.78
N SER A 63 -11.81 -10.51 2.64
CA SER A 63 -12.54 -10.28 1.39
C SER A 63 -13.68 -11.28 1.22
N PRO A 64 -14.91 -10.83 0.88
CA PRO A 64 -16.00 -11.73 0.52
C PRO A 64 -15.78 -12.41 -0.83
N ARG A 65 -14.88 -11.89 -1.68
CA ARG A 65 -14.59 -12.45 -3.02
C ARG A 65 -13.62 -13.61 -2.94
N LEU A 66 -13.97 -14.72 -3.58
CA LEU A 66 -13.15 -15.95 -3.58
C LEU A 66 -11.78 -15.71 -4.20
N GLU A 67 -11.74 -14.95 -5.30
CA GLU A 67 -10.56 -14.63 -6.09
C GLU A 67 -9.53 -13.86 -5.26
N ASP A 68 -9.98 -12.86 -4.49
CA ASP A 68 -9.13 -12.09 -3.57
C ASP A 68 -8.57 -12.98 -2.45
N ARG A 69 -9.41 -13.84 -1.84
CA ARG A 69 -8.99 -14.76 -0.77
C ARG A 69 -7.94 -15.74 -1.27
N VAL A 70 -8.16 -16.33 -2.45
CA VAL A 70 -7.24 -17.24 -3.13
C VAL A 70 -5.93 -16.53 -3.49
N HIS A 71 -5.98 -15.32 -4.03
CA HIS A 71 -4.78 -14.55 -4.36
C HIS A 71 -3.94 -14.22 -3.11
N VAL A 72 -4.55 -13.68 -2.04
CA VAL A 72 -3.85 -13.37 -0.78
C VAL A 72 -3.34 -14.64 -0.08
N ARG A 73 -4.07 -15.76 -0.18
CA ARG A 73 -3.61 -17.08 0.30
C ARG A 73 -2.39 -17.57 -0.48
N ASN A 74 -2.40 -17.45 -1.81
CA ASN A 74 -1.35 -18.01 -2.66
C ASN A 74 0.00 -17.30 -2.44
N ASP A 75 0.01 -16.00 -2.12
CA ASP A 75 1.19 -15.28 -1.62
C ASP A 75 1.83 -15.95 -0.38
N PHE A 76 1.01 -16.50 0.53
CA PHE A 76 1.50 -17.22 1.72
C PHE A 76 1.92 -18.66 1.41
N LEU A 77 1.22 -19.34 0.50
CA LEU A 77 1.60 -20.70 0.08
C LEU A 77 2.92 -20.71 -0.71
N ALA A 78 3.17 -19.67 -1.53
CA ALA A 78 4.45 -19.43 -2.21
C ALA A 78 5.62 -19.10 -1.25
N LEU A 79 5.34 -18.97 0.06
CA LEU A 79 6.32 -18.79 1.14
C LEU A 79 6.39 -20.02 2.06
N ASP A 80 5.91 -21.18 1.62
CA ASP A 80 5.90 -22.45 2.36
C ASP A 80 5.15 -22.38 3.71
N LEU A 81 4.14 -21.49 3.86
CA LEU A 81 3.49 -21.24 5.17
C LEU A 81 3.00 -22.52 5.87
N LEU A 82 2.38 -23.45 5.14
CA LEU A 82 1.93 -24.73 5.72
C LEU A 82 3.11 -25.57 6.26
N VAL A 83 4.22 -25.65 5.52
CA VAL A 83 5.43 -26.36 5.96
C VAL A 83 6.02 -25.72 7.21
N VAL A 84 6.06 -24.38 7.25
CA VAL A 84 6.47 -23.61 8.44
C VAL A 84 5.53 -23.90 9.62
N CYS A 85 4.22 -23.87 9.41
CA CYS A 85 3.23 -24.09 10.46
C CYS A 85 3.25 -25.52 11.02
N HIS A 86 3.36 -26.56 10.19
CA HIS A 86 3.50 -27.94 10.65
C HIS A 86 4.84 -28.17 11.36
N ALA A 87 5.93 -27.57 10.91
CA ALA A 87 7.21 -27.63 11.62
C ALA A 87 7.14 -26.95 13.01
N ILE A 88 6.40 -25.85 13.13
CA ILE A 88 6.11 -25.21 14.42
C ILE A 88 5.23 -26.11 15.30
N GLN A 89 4.18 -26.73 14.75
CA GLN A 89 3.34 -27.67 15.50
C GLN A 89 4.16 -28.87 16.01
N ALA A 90 5.01 -29.46 15.18
CA ALA A 90 5.89 -30.57 15.55
C ALA A 90 6.92 -30.19 16.63
N LYS A 91 7.40 -28.94 16.66
CA LYS A 91 8.18 -28.41 17.80
C LYS A 91 7.33 -28.23 19.07
N MET A 92 6.03 -27.91 18.92
CA MET A 92 5.12 -27.70 20.06
C MET A 92 4.62 -29.00 20.68
N GLU A 93 4.47 -30.06 19.89
CA GLU A 93 4.11 -31.41 20.35
C GLU A 93 5.36 -32.14 20.84
N ALA A 94 5.53 -32.20 22.16
CA ALA A 94 6.65 -32.93 22.77
C ALA A 94 6.57 -34.43 22.43
N PRO A 95 7.71 -35.13 22.26
CA PRO A 95 7.71 -36.56 21.98
C PRO A 95 6.97 -37.34 23.07
N PRO A 96 6.28 -38.44 22.73
CA PRO A 96 5.52 -39.22 23.70
C PRO A 96 6.44 -39.71 24.82
N SER A 97 6.01 -39.54 26.06
CA SER A 97 6.74 -40.05 27.22
C SER A 97 6.89 -41.57 27.10
N PRO A 98 8.06 -42.13 27.48
CA PRO A 98 8.32 -43.56 27.31
C PRO A 98 7.28 -44.40 28.07
N PRO A 99 6.87 -45.57 27.54
CA PRO A 99 5.85 -46.41 28.17
C PRO A 99 6.17 -46.69 29.64
N ARG A 100 5.26 -46.31 30.54
CA ARG A 100 5.40 -46.60 31.98
C ARG A 100 5.24 -48.11 32.21
N LEU A 101 6.36 -48.81 32.28
CA LEU A 101 6.39 -50.26 32.46
C LEU A 101 5.93 -50.64 33.87
N GLY A 102 4.71 -51.16 33.99
CA GLY A 102 4.16 -51.65 35.26
C GLY A 102 3.46 -50.59 36.10
N GLY A 103 2.16 -50.39 35.84
CA GLY A 103 1.26 -49.63 36.69
C GLY A 103 -0.19 -50.05 36.41
N LEU A 104 -1.01 -50.16 37.46
CA LEU A 104 -2.44 -50.41 37.32
C LEU A 104 -3.08 -49.26 36.54
N VAL A 105 -3.84 -49.58 35.49
CA VAL A 105 -4.53 -48.57 34.68
C VAL A 105 -5.74 -48.06 35.46
N ASP A 106 -5.58 -46.88 36.08
CA ASP A 106 -6.68 -46.12 36.65
C ASP A 106 -7.58 -45.59 35.50
N PRO A 107 -8.88 -45.96 35.44
CA PRO A 107 -9.77 -45.56 34.35
C PRO A 107 -10.01 -44.04 34.25
N SER A 108 -9.59 -43.23 35.22
CA SER A 108 -9.73 -41.78 35.19
C SER A 108 -8.64 -41.04 34.40
N TYR A 109 -7.55 -41.71 34.02
CA TYR A 109 -6.32 -41.06 33.51
C TYR A 109 -6.19 -40.92 31.98
N ASP A 110 -7.23 -41.24 31.20
CA ASP A 110 -7.20 -41.10 29.72
C ASP A 110 -7.31 -39.63 29.23
N GLN A 111 -7.34 -38.65 30.15
CA GLN A 111 -7.24 -37.24 29.80
C GLN A 111 -5.82 -36.87 29.36
N LYS A 112 -5.57 -36.97 28.05
CA LYS A 112 -4.43 -36.31 27.38
C LYS A 112 -4.28 -34.88 27.94
N PRO A 113 -3.08 -34.49 28.43
CA PRO A 113 -2.91 -33.22 29.11
C PRO A 113 -3.33 -32.07 28.20
N LYS A 114 -4.31 -31.27 28.65
CA LYS A 114 -4.85 -30.15 27.88
C LYS A 114 -3.69 -29.22 27.50
N PRO A 115 -3.44 -28.97 26.20
CA PRO A 115 -2.29 -28.19 25.78
C PRO A 115 -2.37 -26.76 26.36
N PRO A 116 -1.21 -26.10 26.61
CA PRO A 116 -1.16 -24.69 26.99
C PRO A 116 -2.06 -23.84 26.08
N PRO A 117 -2.80 -22.85 26.61
CA PRO A 117 -3.85 -22.14 25.86
C PRO A 117 -3.31 -21.47 24.59
N THR A 118 -2.03 -21.09 24.58
CA THR A 118 -1.33 -20.45 23.47
C THR A 118 -0.94 -21.46 22.38
N LYS A 119 -0.43 -22.65 22.74
CA LYS A 119 -0.26 -23.78 21.81
C LYS A 119 -1.60 -24.21 21.21
N ALA A 120 -2.65 -24.28 22.04
CA ALA A 120 -4.00 -24.60 21.60
C ALA A 120 -4.56 -23.54 20.63
N ALA A 121 -4.28 -22.26 20.86
CA ALA A 121 -4.65 -21.17 19.95
C ALA A 121 -3.94 -21.29 18.60
N PHE A 122 -2.63 -21.55 18.57
CA PHE A 122 -1.90 -21.76 17.31
C PHE A 122 -2.47 -22.93 16.50
N VAL A 123 -2.65 -24.11 17.11
CA VAL A 123 -3.21 -25.30 16.43
C VAL A 123 -4.66 -25.06 15.99
N LYS A 124 -5.45 -24.29 16.74
CA LYS A 124 -6.79 -23.85 16.30
C LYS A 124 -6.69 -22.97 15.05
N GLN A 125 -5.78 -21.99 15.02
CA GLN A 125 -5.64 -21.09 13.88
C GLN A 125 -5.09 -21.79 12.63
N LEU A 126 -4.23 -22.81 12.78
CA LEU A 126 -3.82 -23.65 11.64
C LEU A 126 -5.01 -24.39 11.03
N ARG A 127 -5.86 -25.01 11.85
CA ARG A 127 -7.10 -25.66 11.38
C ARG A 127 -8.12 -24.70 10.77
N VAL A 128 -8.12 -23.43 11.20
CA VAL A 128 -8.93 -22.38 10.57
C VAL A 128 -8.37 -22.00 9.20
N PHE A 129 -7.04 -21.91 9.05
CA PHE A 129 -6.39 -21.69 7.75
C PHE A 129 -6.69 -22.84 6.79
N GLU A 130 -6.44 -24.08 7.21
CA GLU A 130 -6.73 -25.32 6.47
C GLU A 130 -8.23 -25.43 6.12
N GLY A 131 -9.13 -25.11 7.06
CA GLY A 131 -10.57 -25.11 6.83
C GLY A 131 -11.01 -24.08 5.79
N PHE A 132 -10.47 -22.86 5.83
CA PHE A 132 -10.69 -21.86 4.78
C PHE A 132 -10.05 -22.24 3.44
N MET A 133 -8.93 -22.99 3.43
CA MET A 133 -8.38 -23.55 2.18
C MET A 133 -9.34 -24.56 1.56
N VAL A 134 -9.87 -25.51 2.34
CA VAL A 134 -10.81 -26.51 1.83
C VAL A 134 -12.12 -25.86 1.37
N SER A 135 -12.67 -24.92 2.15
CA SER A 135 -13.90 -24.19 1.76
C SER A 135 -13.74 -23.42 0.45
N ASP A 136 -12.63 -22.67 0.28
CA ASP A 136 -12.39 -21.92 -0.95
C ASP A 136 -12.04 -22.85 -2.13
N MET A 137 -11.42 -24.00 -1.87
CA MET A 137 -11.19 -25.04 -2.90
C MET A 137 -12.51 -25.69 -3.34
N GLU A 138 -13.46 -25.91 -2.43
CA GLU A 138 -14.81 -26.40 -2.73
C GLU A 138 -15.62 -25.34 -3.50
N ASP A 139 -15.57 -24.07 -3.10
CA ASP A 139 -16.18 -22.95 -3.84
C ASP A 139 -15.58 -22.79 -5.25
N ALA A 140 -14.28 -23.06 -5.41
CA ALA A 140 -13.56 -23.01 -6.69
C ALA A 140 -13.66 -24.29 -7.53
N ALA A 141 -14.25 -25.38 -7.02
CA ALA A 141 -14.23 -26.70 -7.66
C ALA A 141 -15.31 -26.84 -8.75
N THR A 142 -14.98 -26.50 -9.99
CA THR A 142 -15.89 -26.72 -11.13
C THR A 142 -15.74 -28.15 -11.68
N ASN A 143 -16.82 -28.94 -11.63
CA ASN A 143 -16.85 -30.35 -12.06
C ASN A 143 -15.78 -31.25 -11.41
N GLY A 144 -15.38 -30.95 -10.16
CA GLY A 144 -14.31 -31.67 -9.45
C GLY A 144 -12.89 -31.27 -9.82
N VAL A 145 -12.71 -30.14 -10.53
CA VAL A 145 -11.41 -29.54 -10.83
C VAL A 145 -11.27 -28.25 -10.03
N ASP A 146 -10.26 -28.22 -9.16
CA ASP A 146 -9.83 -27.03 -8.42
C ASP A 146 -9.28 -25.98 -9.41
N LEU A 147 -10.03 -24.88 -9.58
CA LEU A 147 -9.65 -23.78 -10.49
C LEU A 147 -8.54 -22.89 -9.92
N THR A 148 -8.17 -23.04 -8.65
CA THR A 148 -7.04 -22.31 -8.03
C THR A 148 -5.69 -22.95 -8.35
N ASN A 149 -5.70 -24.24 -8.72
CA ASN A 149 -4.50 -25.03 -8.99
C ASN A 149 -4.21 -25.10 -10.50
N MET A 150 -3.12 -24.43 -10.90
CA MET A 150 -2.65 -24.40 -12.30
C MET A 150 -2.45 -25.80 -12.89
N GLU A 151 -1.89 -26.77 -12.15
CA GLU A 151 -1.65 -28.12 -12.66
C GLU A 151 -2.97 -28.87 -12.93
N ALA A 152 -3.96 -28.70 -12.03
CA ALA A 152 -5.29 -29.28 -12.20
C ALA A 152 -6.03 -28.70 -13.41
N VAL A 153 -6.00 -27.37 -13.57
CA VAL A 153 -6.55 -26.66 -14.74
C VAL A 153 -5.87 -27.10 -16.04
N PHE A 154 -4.54 -27.17 -16.07
CA PHE A 154 -3.80 -27.64 -17.25
C PHE A 154 -4.07 -29.12 -17.57
N ALA A 155 -4.18 -29.99 -16.56
CA ALA A 155 -4.55 -31.39 -16.76
C ALA A 155 -5.95 -31.54 -17.36
N GLN A 156 -6.93 -30.79 -16.84
CA GLN A 156 -8.30 -30.78 -17.37
C GLN A 156 -8.38 -30.19 -18.78
N LEU A 157 -7.65 -29.10 -19.06
CA LEU A 157 -7.58 -28.47 -20.37
C LEU A 157 -6.96 -29.43 -21.41
N LYS A 158 -5.87 -30.12 -21.05
CA LYS A 158 -5.23 -31.15 -21.87
C LYS A 158 -6.16 -32.35 -22.13
N ALA A 159 -6.85 -32.84 -21.10
CA ALA A 159 -7.81 -33.93 -21.23
C ALA A 159 -8.99 -33.54 -22.14
N SER A 160 -9.51 -32.33 -21.99
CA SER A 160 -10.60 -31.78 -22.80
C SER A 160 -10.17 -31.60 -24.27
N ALA A 161 -9.02 -30.96 -24.52
CA ALA A 161 -8.47 -30.81 -25.87
C ALA A 161 -8.23 -32.18 -26.54
N SER A 162 -7.74 -33.17 -25.79
CA SER A 162 -7.56 -34.55 -26.28
C SER A 162 -8.89 -35.21 -26.63
N ARG A 163 -9.92 -35.05 -25.79
CA ARG A 163 -11.27 -35.63 -25.98
C ARG A 163 -11.98 -35.09 -27.22
N TYR A 164 -11.74 -33.82 -27.58
CA TYR A 164 -12.42 -33.14 -28.69
C TYR A 164 -11.53 -32.90 -29.92
N GLY A 165 -10.30 -33.44 -29.96
CA GLY A 165 -9.42 -33.35 -31.13
C GLY A 165 -8.72 -32.00 -31.33
N PHE A 166 -8.66 -31.16 -30.28
CA PHE A 166 -8.03 -29.83 -30.32
C PHE A 166 -6.58 -29.81 -29.82
N THR A 167 -5.95 -30.97 -29.57
CA THR A 167 -4.60 -31.08 -29.01
C THR A 167 -3.56 -30.24 -29.75
N ASP A 168 -3.56 -30.25 -31.08
CA ASP A 168 -2.62 -29.44 -31.89
C ASP A 168 -2.88 -27.94 -31.75
N ARG A 169 -4.15 -27.53 -31.58
CA ARG A 169 -4.51 -26.12 -31.37
C ARG A 169 -4.07 -25.65 -29.98
N LEU A 170 -4.31 -26.46 -28.95
CA LEU A 170 -3.78 -26.21 -27.61
C LEU A 170 -2.26 -26.11 -27.63
N LEU A 171 -1.56 -27.07 -28.26
CA LEU A 171 -0.09 -27.05 -28.36
C LEU A 171 0.43 -25.76 -29.01
N ASN A 172 -0.17 -25.32 -30.12
CA ASN A 172 0.24 -24.07 -30.77
C ASN A 172 0.00 -22.83 -29.87
N VAL A 173 -1.09 -22.78 -29.10
CA VAL A 173 -1.34 -21.70 -28.11
C VAL A 173 -0.31 -21.74 -26.99
N LEU A 174 0.01 -22.91 -26.43
CA LEU A 174 1.02 -23.04 -25.38
C LEU A 174 2.43 -22.64 -25.89
N LEU A 175 2.80 -23.07 -27.10
CA LEU A 175 4.06 -22.67 -27.74
C LEU A 175 4.14 -21.15 -27.98
N ALA A 176 3.03 -20.52 -28.37
CA ALA A 176 2.97 -19.06 -28.52
C ALA A 176 3.13 -18.32 -27.17
N MET A 177 2.50 -18.81 -26.10
CA MET A 177 2.66 -18.22 -24.76
C MET A 177 4.07 -18.39 -24.18
N MET A 178 4.80 -19.46 -24.53
CA MET A 178 6.24 -19.57 -24.21
C MET A 178 7.11 -18.52 -24.93
N GLY A 179 6.58 -17.84 -25.95
CA GLY A 179 7.25 -16.72 -26.62
C GLY A 179 7.14 -15.38 -25.87
N ILE A 180 6.35 -15.30 -24.79
CA ILE A 180 6.22 -14.07 -23.99
C ILE A 180 7.50 -13.87 -23.15
N PRO A 181 8.18 -12.71 -23.24
CA PRO A 181 9.42 -12.48 -22.50
C PRO A 181 9.17 -12.37 -20.99
N GLY A 182 10.09 -12.88 -20.18
CA GLY A 182 10.04 -12.76 -18.70
C GLY A 182 10.37 -11.37 -18.15
N GLU A 183 10.32 -10.31 -18.96
CA GLU A 183 10.59 -8.94 -18.53
C GLU A 183 9.31 -8.26 -18.01
N ALA A 184 9.40 -7.62 -16.84
CA ALA A 184 8.25 -7.02 -16.15
C ALA A 184 7.57 -5.84 -16.88
N THR A 185 8.15 -5.34 -17.97
CA THR A 185 7.58 -4.27 -18.81
C THR A 185 6.68 -4.86 -19.90
N MET A 186 7.28 -5.44 -20.95
CA MET A 186 6.62 -5.99 -22.12
C MET A 186 5.93 -7.32 -21.81
N GLY A 187 6.55 -8.18 -21.01
CA GLY A 187 6.02 -9.50 -20.66
C GLY A 187 4.68 -9.40 -19.94
N THR A 188 4.60 -8.56 -18.91
CA THR A 188 3.36 -8.26 -18.18
C THR A 188 2.26 -7.80 -19.13
N LYS A 189 2.53 -6.84 -20.03
CA LYS A 189 1.50 -6.31 -20.93
C LYS A 189 1.09 -7.32 -22.01
N MET A 190 1.98 -8.20 -22.44
CA MET A 190 1.65 -9.32 -23.34
C MET A 190 0.77 -10.36 -22.66
N TRP A 191 0.99 -10.66 -21.37
CA TRP A 191 0.10 -11.53 -20.58
C TRP A 191 -1.29 -10.91 -20.40
N GLU A 192 -1.40 -9.64 -20.01
CA GLU A 192 -2.68 -8.92 -19.89
C GLU A 192 -3.51 -9.00 -21.20
N LEU A 193 -2.88 -8.73 -22.35
CA LEU A 193 -3.56 -8.76 -23.65
C LEU A 193 -3.96 -10.18 -24.08
N ALA A 194 -3.18 -11.20 -23.70
CA ALA A 194 -3.53 -12.60 -23.95
C ALA A 194 -4.72 -13.06 -23.09
N GLU A 195 -4.73 -12.68 -21.81
CA GLU A 195 -5.84 -12.92 -20.89
C GLU A 195 -7.13 -12.24 -21.37
N GLU A 196 -7.08 -10.93 -21.66
CA GLU A 196 -8.22 -10.16 -22.16
C GLU A 196 -8.80 -10.78 -23.44
N SER A 197 -7.94 -11.14 -24.40
CA SER A 197 -8.37 -11.78 -25.65
C SER A 197 -9.05 -13.14 -25.42
N LEU A 198 -8.53 -13.96 -24.49
CA LEU A 198 -9.10 -15.26 -24.16
C LEU A 198 -10.44 -15.14 -23.42
N LEU A 199 -10.58 -14.18 -22.51
CA LEU A 199 -11.83 -13.89 -21.81
C LEU A 199 -12.90 -13.38 -22.80
N GLN A 200 -12.54 -12.45 -23.70
CA GLN A 200 -13.45 -11.99 -24.76
C GLN A 200 -13.94 -13.16 -25.62
N ILE A 201 -13.03 -14.00 -26.15
CA ILE A 201 -13.39 -15.15 -27.00
C ILE A 201 -14.26 -16.18 -26.25
N THR A 202 -13.97 -16.48 -24.99
CA THR A 202 -14.71 -17.50 -24.22
C THR A 202 -16.06 -17.02 -23.68
N SER A 203 -16.29 -15.70 -23.60
CA SER A 203 -17.60 -15.11 -23.29
C SER A 203 -18.62 -15.20 -24.43
N LEU A 204 -18.20 -15.57 -25.65
CA LEU A 204 -19.06 -15.72 -26.82
C LEU A 204 -19.73 -17.11 -26.78
N HIS A 205 -21.05 -17.14 -26.66
CA HIS A 205 -21.79 -18.38 -26.35
C HIS A 205 -22.55 -18.97 -27.55
N SER A 206 -22.74 -18.21 -28.63
CA SER A 206 -23.31 -18.69 -29.89
C SER A 206 -22.28 -18.69 -31.03
N TYR A 207 -22.49 -19.58 -32.02
CA TYR A 207 -21.69 -19.61 -33.24
C TYR A 207 -21.79 -18.28 -34.02
N ASN A 208 -22.95 -17.62 -33.98
CA ASN A 208 -23.12 -16.32 -34.64
C ASN A 208 -22.31 -15.23 -33.93
N ASP A 209 -22.21 -15.28 -32.60
CA ASP A 209 -21.41 -14.35 -31.81
C ASP A 209 -19.92 -14.53 -32.18
N LEU A 210 -19.48 -15.78 -32.30
CA LEU A 210 -18.13 -16.13 -32.76
C LEU A 210 -17.86 -15.70 -34.21
N THR A 211 -18.83 -15.76 -35.14
CA THR A 211 -18.62 -15.27 -36.52
C THR A 211 -18.68 -13.76 -36.65
N ASN A 212 -19.48 -13.10 -35.80
CA ASN A 212 -19.73 -11.65 -35.86
C ASN A 212 -18.81 -10.85 -34.92
N ALA A 213 -18.06 -11.52 -34.04
CA ALA A 213 -16.92 -10.96 -33.33
C ALA A 213 -15.98 -10.23 -34.32
N PRO A 214 -15.31 -9.15 -33.92
CA PRO A 214 -14.50 -8.31 -34.82
C PRO A 214 -13.23 -9.02 -35.33
N ARG A 215 -13.42 -9.90 -36.33
CA ARG A 215 -12.38 -10.68 -37.03
C ARG A 215 -11.60 -9.87 -38.07
N GLN A 216 -11.93 -8.60 -38.24
CA GLN A 216 -11.28 -7.68 -39.17
C GLN A 216 -10.93 -6.39 -38.42
N LEU A 217 -9.78 -5.82 -38.77
CA LEU A 217 -9.41 -4.45 -38.41
C LEU A 217 -10.53 -3.51 -38.87
N SER A 218 -11.30 -2.94 -37.94
CA SER A 218 -12.29 -1.93 -38.34
C SER A 218 -11.53 -0.67 -38.75
N PHE A 219 -11.95 -0.02 -39.84
CA PHE A 219 -11.39 1.26 -40.27
C PHE A 219 -11.65 2.40 -39.26
N GLU A 220 -12.43 2.12 -38.22
CA GLU A 220 -12.69 2.97 -37.06
C GLU A 220 -11.59 2.77 -36.01
N TRP A 221 -11.32 1.52 -35.59
CA TRP A 221 -10.20 1.19 -34.69
C TRP A 221 -8.84 1.59 -35.26
N VAL A 222 -8.61 1.38 -36.57
CA VAL A 222 -7.38 1.83 -37.24
C VAL A 222 -7.27 3.36 -37.24
N ARG A 223 -8.39 4.09 -37.28
CA ARG A 223 -8.41 5.55 -37.19
C ARG A 223 -8.18 6.02 -35.77
N GLU A 224 -8.88 5.47 -34.78
CA GLU A 224 -8.64 5.75 -33.35
C GLU A 224 -7.18 5.48 -32.95
N LEU A 225 -6.57 4.42 -33.49
CA LEU A 225 -5.16 4.12 -33.29
C LEU A 225 -4.25 5.16 -33.96
N GLN A 226 -4.58 5.63 -35.16
CA GLN A 226 -3.84 6.71 -35.86
C GLN A 226 -3.98 8.06 -35.13
N ASP A 227 -5.19 8.45 -34.75
CA ASP A 227 -5.48 9.66 -33.99
C ASP A 227 -4.74 9.63 -32.63
N SER A 228 -4.71 8.47 -31.97
CA SER A 228 -3.95 8.26 -30.72
C SER A 228 -2.43 8.34 -30.91
N VAL A 229 -1.91 7.82 -32.02
CA VAL A 229 -0.49 7.96 -32.41
C VAL A 229 -0.13 9.41 -32.73
N GLU A 230 -1.00 10.18 -33.39
CA GLU A 230 -0.78 11.61 -33.66
C GLU A 230 -0.85 12.46 -32.37
N VAL A 231 -1.78 12.14 -31.47
CA VAL A 231 -1.84 12.71 -30.11
C VAL A 231 -0.64 12.29 -29.24
N PHE A 232 0.00 11.16 -29.51
CA PHE A 232 1.26 10.78 -28.87
C PHE A 232 2.46 11.52 -29.47
N GLN A 233 2.55 11.61 -30.80
CA GLN A 233 3.64 12.31 -31.49
C GLN A 233 3.66 13.80 -31.13
N THR A 234 2.51 14.47 -31.13
CA THR A 234 2.41 15.88 -30.69
C THR A 234 2.83 16.08 -29.22
N LYS A 235 2.67 15.07 -28.35
CA LYS A 235 3.23 15.11 -26.98
C LYS A 235 4.75 14.94 -26.99
N VAL A 236 5.31 14.04 -27.81
CA VAL A 236 6.77 13.91 -27.99
C VAL A 236 7.38 15.23 -28.50
N ASP A 237 6.72 15.88 -29.47
CA ASP A 237 7.17 17.16 -30.03
C ASP A 237 7.10 18.31 -29.00
N THR A 238 6.06 18.34 -28.15
CA THR A 238 6.00 19.33 -27.05
C THR A 238 7.04 19.05 -25.96
N ILE A 239 7.38 17.79 -25.67
CA ILE A 239 8.48 17.43 -24.75
C ILE A 239 9.82 17.93 -25.30
N ALA A 240 10.15 17.67 -26.57
CA ALA A 240 11.38 18.17 -27.19
C ALA A 240 11.46 19.71 -27.20
N SER A 241 10.32 20.39 -27.36
CA SER A 241 10.23 21.85 -27.25
C SER A 241 10.47 22.34 -25.81
N LEU A 242 9.94 21.63 -24.81
CA LEU A 242 10.18 21.93 -23.39
C LEU A 242 11.64 21.70 -23.00
N GLU A 243 12.27 20.61 -23.44
CA GLU A 243 13.71 20.37 -23.24
C GLU A 243 14.57 21.51 -23.82
N SER A 244 14.23 21.98 -25.02
CA SER A 244 14.90 23.12 -25.67
C SER A 244 14.75 24.44 -24.88
N THR A 245 13.55 24.71 -24.34
CA THR A 245 13.30 25.91 -23.51
C THR A 245 13.97 25.83 -22.13
N ILE A 246 14.04 24.64 -21.52
CA ILE A 246 14.82 24.40 -20.29
C ILE A 246 16.30 24.71 -20.54
N ALA A 247 16.90 24.14 -21.59
CA ALA A 247 18.30 24.41 -21.95
C ALA A 247 18.57 25.91 -22.21
N ALA A 248 17.63 26.62 -22.84
CA ALA A 248 17.72 28.07 -23.03
C ALA A 248 17.65 28.85 -21.71
N MET A 249 16.78 28.44 -20.78
CA MET A 249 16.67 29.03 -19.44
C MET A 249 17.91 28.78 -18.58
N GLU A 250 18.50 27.58 -18.63
CA GLU A 250 19.78 27.28 -17.97
C GLU A 250 20.91 28.17 -18.51
N ALA A 251 21.00 28.31 -19.84
CA ALA A 251 21.96 29.19 -20.49
C ALA A 251 21.73 30.69 -20.16
N GLN A 252 20.50 31.12 -19.87
CA GLN A 252 20.20 32.45 -19.37
C GLN A 252 20.56 32.61 -17.88
N SER A 253 20.21 31.63 -17.05
CA SER A 253 20.54 31.58 -15.62
C SER A 253 22.04 31.68 -15.38
N LYS A 254 22.84 30.91 -16.14
CA LYS A 254 24.30 30.97 -16.11
C LYS A 254 24.84 32.37 -16.46
N ARG A 255 24.36 32.98 -17.54
CA ARG A 255 24.74 34.36 -17.93
C ARG A 255 24.36 35.40 -16.88
N CYS A 256 23.22 35.22 -16.20
CA CYS A 256 22.83 36.06 -15.07
C CYS A 256 23.80 35.90 -13.90
N HIS A 257 24.12 34.66 -13.50
CA HIS A 257 25.06 34.35 -12.43
C HIS A 257 26.47 34.92 -12.70
N ASP A 258 27.00 34.75 -13.91
CA ASP A 258 28.29 35.31 -14.32
C ASP A 258 28.29 36.86 -14.23
N THR A 259 27.16 37.51 -14.56
CA THR A 259 26.99 38.96 -14.46
C THR A 259 26.90 39.45 -13.01
N VAL A 260 26.16 38.75 -12.16
CA VAL A 260 26.08 39.04 -10.71
C VAL A 260 27.46 38.93 -10.08
N LYS A 261 28.17 37.82 -10.35
CA LYS A 261 29.54 37.58 -9.86
C LYS A 261 30.53 38.68 -10.28
N ALA A 262 30.42 39.19 -11.51
CA ALA A 262 31.22 40.33 -11.97
C ALA A 262 30.89 41.62 -11.20
N LYS A 263 29.60 41.87 -10.90
CA LYS A 263 29.14 43.03 -10.12
C LYS A 263 29.51 42.93 -8.63
N ASP A 264 29.50 41.74 -8.03
CA ASP A 264 30.00 41.51 -6.68
C ASP A 264 31.50 41.81 -6.58
N GLN A 265 32.30 41.40 -7.56
CA GLN A 265 33.72 41.73 -7.63
C GLN A 265 33.96 43.24 -7.78
N GLU A 266 33.14 43.94 -8.56
CA GLU A 266 33.16 45.40 -8.67
C GLU A 266 32.80 46.08 -7.33
N ILE A 267 31.78 45.58 -6.62
CA ILE A 267 31.39 46.06 -5.29
C ILE A 267 32.52 45.84 -4.27
N VAL A 268 33.23 44.70 -4.32
CA VAL A 268 34.42 44.45 -3.49
C VAL A 268 35.53 45.46 -3.82
N ASN A 269 35.84 45.67 -5.09
CA ASN A 269 36.88 46.61 -5.52
C ASN A 269 36.55 48.07 -5.10
N LEU A 270 35.28 48.47 -5.21
CA LEU A 270 34.78 49.78 -4.78
C LEU A 270 34.82 49.93 -3.27
N LYS A 271 34.43 48.91 -2.48
CA LYS A 271 34.57 48.92 -1.01
C LYS A 271 36.03 49.06 -0.57
N THR A 272 36.95 48.34 -1.23
CA THR A 272 38.40 48.47 -0.98
C THR A 272 38.90 49.88 -1.28
N THR A 273 38.51 50.44 -2.43
CA THR A 273 38.86 51.82 -2.82
C THR A 273 38.32 52.85 -1.84
N LEU A 274 37.06 52.71 -1.43
CA LEU A 274 36.42 53.58 -0.44
C LEU A 274 37.11 53.49 0.92
N GLY A 275 37.57 52.30 1.32
CA GLY A 275 38.39 52.09 2.52
C GLY A 275 39.71 52.86 2.48
N TYR A 276 40.42 52.85 1.34
CA TYR A 276 41.61 53.68 1.14
C TYR A 276 41.29 55.18 1.22
N VAL A 277 40.19 55.64 0.61
CA VAL A 277 39.79 57.06 0.66
C VAL A 277 39.44 57.50 2.09
N TYR A 278 38.73 56.68 2.87
CA TYR A 278 38.47 56.99 4.28
C TYR A 278 39.76 56.99 5.13
N ALA A 279 40.70 56.09 4.84
CA ALA A 279 42.01 56.08 5.52
C ALA A 279 42.86 57.33 5.20
N GLU A 280 42.76 57.89 3.99
CA GLU A 280 43.34 59.20 3.66
C GLU A 280 42.58 60.35 4.33
N GLN A 281 41.24 60.37 4.30
CA GLN A 281 40.45 61.42 4.94
C GLN A 281 40.65 61.47 6.46
N LEU A 282 40.86 60.33 7.13
CA LEU A 282 41.20 60.29 8.56
C LEU A 282 42.56 60.95 8.88
N LYS A 283 43.51 61.00 7.94
CA LYS A 283 44.76 61.79 8.08
C LYS A 283 44.52 63.29 7.95
N HIS A 284 43.49 63.70 7.20
CA HIS A 284 43.17 65.10 6.92
C HIS A 284 42.12 65.72 7.86
N GLN A 285 41.22 64.93 8.46
CA GLN A 285 40.19 65.47 9.36
C GLN A 285 40.68 65.77 10.77
N SER A 286 41.91 65.38 11.15
CA SER A 286 42.55 65.82 12.40
C SER A 286 42.91 67.32 12.43
N THR A 287 42.45 68.14 11.46
CA THR A 287 43.00 69.48 11.21
C THR A 287 41.99 70.65 11.20
N GLN A 288 40.65 70.44 11.16
CA GLN A 288 39.68 71.56 11.13
C GLN A 288 38.20 71.20 11.37
N THR A 289 37.51 71.93 12.27
CA THR A 289 36.03 71.98 12.42
C THR A 289 35.55 73.26 13.12
N CYS A 290 34.54 73.98 12.61
CA CYS A 290 33.76 74.96 13.40
C CYS A 290 32.41 75.43 12.76
N SER A 291 31.28 74.90 13.26
CA SER A 291 29.98 75.61 13.48
C SER A 291 29.17 76.15 12.24
N PRO A 292 27.93 76.71 12.36
CA PRO A 292 26.74 75.92 11.99
C PRO A 292 25.51 76.64 11.32
N ALA A 293 24.46 75.83 11.05
CA ALA A 293 22.99 76.14 11.15
C ALA A 293 22.15 76.61 9.92
N VAL A 294 20.82 76.52 10.14
CA VAL A 294 19.65 77.07 9.38
C VAL A 294 18.87 76.10 8.45
N SER A 295 17.55 76.34 8.35
CA SER A 295 16.41 75.46 8.03
C SER A 295 15.90 75.44 6.57
N SER A 296 15.07 74.43 6.21
CA SER A 296 13.75 74.63 5.53
C SER A 296 12.97 73.32 5.34
N SER A 297 11.65 73.41 5.05
CA SER A 297 10.72 72.27 4.82
C SER A 297 9.63 72.58 3.79
N ALA A 298 9.30 71.62 2.92
CA ALA A 298 8.06 71.46 2.13
C ALA A 298 8.02 69.98 1.64
N ASN A 299 6.93 69.19 1.57
CA ASN A 299 5.51 69.38 1.16
C ASN A 299 5.38 69.68 -0.35
N GLN A 300 4.47 69.08 -1.16
CA GLN A 300 3.40 68.05 -1.03
C GLN A 300 3.04 67.57 -2.48
N THR A 301 2.16 66.62 -2.86
CA THR A 301 1.07 65.80 -2.25
C THR A 301 0.75 64.57 -3.17
N ASP A 302 0.10 63.51 -2.64
CA ASP A 302 -1.01 62.69 -3.22
C ASP A 302 -0.89 61.95 -4.59
N GLU A 303 -1.67 60.88 -4.93
CA GLU A 303 -2.78 60.14 -4.28
C GLU A 303 -2.76 58.63 -4.71
N VAL A 304 -2.69 57.63 -3.81
CA VAL A 304 -3.75 56.72 -3.28
C VAL A 304 -4.41 55.69 -4.25
N HIS A 305 -4.33 54.39 -3.86
CA HIS A 305 -5.33 53.28 -3.89
C HIS A 305 -4.60 51.91 -3.93
N GLY A 306 -4.94 50.84 -3.19
CA GLY A 306 -5.87 50.61 -2.08
C GLY A 306 -6.01 49.10 -1.75
N ARG A 307 -6.57 48.74 -0.56
CA ARG A 307 -6.77 47.36 0.02
C ARG A 307 -5.50 46.62 0.47
N SER A 308 -5.55 45.66 1.41
CA SER A 308 -6.46 45.39 2.56
C SER A 308 -5.79 44.34 3.49
N PHE A 309 -6.08 44.37 4.79
CA PHE A 309 -5.56 43.39 5.77
C PHE A 309 -6.33 42.05 5.76
N ALA A 310 -5.63 40.99 6.15
CA ALA A 310 -6.17 39.80 6.82
C ALA A 310 -5.04 39.18 7.67
N GLU A 311 -5.30 38.91 8.96
CA GLU A 311 -4.31 38.35 9.89
C GLU A 311 -4.34 36.81 9.91
N THR A 312 -3.24 36.17 10.28
CA THR A 312 -3.14 34.70 10.35
C THR A 312 -3.48 34.21 11.76
N GLN A 313 -4.44 33.30 11.86
CA GLN A 313 -4.90 32.73 13.14
C GLN A 313 -4.35 31.30 13.31
N THR A 314 -3.90 30.96 14.52
CA THR A 314 -3.38 29.63 14.88
C THR A 314 -4.29 28.99 15.94
N ASP A 315 -4.78 27.79 15.68
CA ASP A 315 -5.61 27.04 16.63
C ASP A 315 -4.76 26.29 17.67
N ASP A 316 -5.06 26.51 18.95
CA ASP A 316 -4.50 25.78 20.10
C ASP A 316 -5.45 24.68 20.59
N VAL A 317 -4.90 23.59 21.11
CA VAL A 317 -5.68 22.41 21.53
C VAL A 317 -6.13 22.49 23.00
N ALA A 318 -7.44 22.43 23.23
CA ALA A 318 -8.04 22.40 24.57
C ALA A 318 -8.09 20.97 25.17
N PRO A 319 -8.05 20.82 26.51
CA PRO A 319 -8.07 19.52 27.18
C PRO A 319 -9.46 18.84 27.20
N PRO A 320 -9.52 17.49 27.30
CA PRO A 320 -10.76 16.70 27.32
C PRO A 320 -11.61 16.92 28.58
N THR A 321 -12.88 16.49 28.55
CA THR A 321 -13.88 16.81 29.58
C THR A 321 -14.55 15.57 30.16
N THR A 322 -15.30 15.74 31.25
CA THR A 322 -15.86 14.64 32.07
C THR A 322 -16.84 13.70 31.34
N ARG A 323 -17.23 14.00 30.09
CA ARG A 323 -18.04 13.11 29.25
C ARG A 323 -17.24 11.94 28.68
N ASP A 324 -15.95 12.13 28.41
CA ASP A 324 -15.15 11.18 27.63
C ASP A 324 -14.97 9.83 28.33
N PHE A 325 -14.86 9.84 29.67
CA PHE A 325 -14.79 8.64 30.53
C PHE A 325 -15.99 7.69 30.42
N GLN A 326 -17.19 8.19 30.08
CA GLN A 326 -18.39 7.33 29.98
C GLN A 326 -18.33 6.43 28.74
N TYR A 327 -17.80 6.94 27.64
CA TYR A 327 -17.56 6.16 26.42
C TYR A 327 -16.41 5.16 26.59
N GLU A 328 -15.40 5.47 27.42
CA GLU A 328 -14.22 4.62 27.59
C GLU A 328 -14.56 3.20 28.10
N THR A 329 -15.57 3.07 28.96
CA THR A 329 -16.06 1.75 29.44
C THR A 329 -16.55 0.88 28.28
N PHE A 330 -17.29 1.46 27.34
CA PHE A 330 -17.77 0.78 26.13
C PHE A 330 -16.62 0.46 25.15
N PHE A 331 -15.68 1.39 24.98
CA PHE A 331 -14.46 1.15 24.19
C PHE A 331 -13.55 0.06 24.80
N GLN A 332 -13.60 -0.17 26.12
CA GLN A 332 -12.89 -1.28 26.75
C GLN A 332 -13.65 -2.61 26.55
N ALA A 333 -14.98 -2.64 26.69
CA ALA A 333 -15.80 -3.82 26.40
C ALA A 333 -15.64 -4.32 24.94
N MET A 334 -15.63 -3.41 23.97
CA MET A 334 -15.34 -3.76 22.57
C MET A 334 -13.90 -4.24 22.37
N ARG A 335 -12.90 -3.58 22.96
CA ARG A 335 -11.48 -4.01 22.88
C ARG A 335 -11.22 -5.37 23.53
N ALA A 336 -11.99 -5.74 24.55
CA ALA A 336 -11.94 -7.05 25.20
C ALA A 336 -12.74 -8.14 24.45
N GLY A 337 -13.52 -7.78 23.42
CA GLY A 337 -14.37 -8.72 22.68
C GLY A 337 -15.54 -9.28 23.50
N THR A 338 -15.97 -8.59 24.57
CA THR A 338 -17.03 -9.07 25.49
C THR A 338 -18.45 -8.64 25.08
N MET A 339 -18.58 -7.73 24.11
CA MET A 339 -19.84 -7.31 23.49
C MET A 339 -19.65 -7.07 21.98
N SER A 340 -20.69 -7.33 21.17
CA SER A 340 -20.71 -6.94 19.76
C SER A 340 -21.04 -5.45 19.58
N GLN A 341 -20.76 -4.89 18.40
CA GLN A 341 -21.08 -3.48 18.11
C GLN A 341 -22.58 -3.19 18.31
N ASP A 342 -23.48 -4.04 17.81
CA ASP A 342 -24.93 -3.85 17.97
C ASP A 342 -25.35 -3.79 19.45
N GLN A 343 -24.75 -4.63 20.29
CA GLN A 343 -25.01 -4.66 21.74
C GLN A 343 -24.52 -3.37 22.41
N VAL A 344 -23.36 -2.86 21.99
CA VAL A 344 -22.80 -1.60 22.52
C VAL A 344 -23.59 -0.39 22.04
N GLU A 345 -23.99 -0.32 20.76
CA GLU A 345 -24.85 0.76 20.27
C GLU A 345 -26.20 0.79 20.98
N VAL A 346 -26.83 -0.37 21.21
CA VAL A 346 -28.06 -0.47 22.00
C VAL A 346 -27.83 -0.02 23.45
N ALA A 347 -26.76 -0.48 24.10
CA ALA A 347 -26.45 -0.09 25.48
C ALA A 347 -26.12 1.41 25.63
N MET A 348 -25.42 2.01 24.67
CA MET A 348 -25.14 3.44 24.63
C MET A 348 -26.43 4.26 24.45
N ARG A 349 -27.30 3.88 23.51
CA ARG A 349 -28.61 4.52 23.32
C ARG A 349 -29.48 4.42 24.59
N VAL A 350 -29.46 3.28 25.29
CA VAL A 350 -30.16 3.08 26.57
C VAL A 350 -29.60 3.98 27.70
N GLN A 351 -28.32 4.34 27.66
CA GLN A 351 -27.70 5.30 28.59
C GLN A 351 -27.75 6.76 28.09
N GLY A 352 -28.40 7.04 26.96
CA GLY A 352 -28.49 8.39 26.38
C GLY A 352 -27.19 8.92 25.77
N LEU A 353 -26.23 8.03 25.49
CA LEU A 353 -24.96 8.35 24.83
C LEU A 353 -25.10 8.21 23.31
N ASP A 354 -24.40 9.06 22.55
CA ASP A 354 -24.50 9.09 21.09
C ASP A 354 -23.54 8.06 20.43
N PRO A 355 -24.06 7.06 19.69
CA PRO A 355 -23.23 6.12 18.95
C PRO A 355 -22.37 6.76 17.84
N ALA A 356 -22.72 7.94 17.34
CA ALA A 356 -21.96 8.60 16.27
C ALA A 356 -20.52 8.96 16.71
N VAL A 357 -20.25 9.07 18.01
CA VAL A 357 -18.90 9.27 18.57
C VAL A 357 -17.95 8.13 18.15
N LEU A 358 -18.46 6.91 17.95
CA LEU A 358 -17.69 5.77 17.44
C LEU A 358 -17.12 6.02 16.03
N PHE A 359 -17.84 6.79 15.20
CA PHE A 359 -17.43 7.13 13.83
C PHE A 359 -16.50 8.36 13.76
N TYR A 360 -16.55 9.28 14.73
CA TYR A 360 -15.62 10.42 14.75
C TYR A 360 -14.22 10.02 15.22
N GLY A 361 -14.12 9.06 16.16
CA GLY A 361 -12.82 8.53 16.61
C GLY A 361 -11.99 7.86 15.51
N SER A 362 -12.63 7.28 14.49
CA SER A 362 -11.91 6.64 13.38
C SER A 362 -11.33 7.64 12.36
N GLN A 363 -12.01 8.76 12.10
CA GLN A 363 -11.52 9.79 11.17
C GLN A 363 -10.27 10.51 11.69
N ALA A 364 -10.21 10.81 12.99
CA ALA A 364 -9.05 11.44 13.61
C ALA A 364 -7.78 10.57 13.47
N LEU A 365 -7.92 9.27 13.68
CA LEU A 365 -6.81 8.32 13.68
C LEU A 365 -6.25 8.07 12.26
N VAL A 366 -7.07 8.18 11.22
CA VAL A 366 -6.62 8.11 9.81
C VAL A 366 -5.73 9.29 9.44
N ARG A 367 -6.12 10.53 9.77
CA ARG A 367 -5.32 11.74 9.44
C ARG A 367 -3.94 11.73 10.09
N THR A 368 -3.79 11.19 11.29
CA THR A 368 -2.48 11.07 11.95
C THR A 368 -1.56 10.10 11.21
N ILE A 369 -2.09 9.07 10.53
CA ILE A 369 -1.30 8.12 9.74
C ILE A 369 -0.87 8.75 8.41
N GLU A 370 -1.75 9.51 7.73
CA GLU A 370 -1.41 10.21 6.49
C GLU A 370 -0.26 11.22 6.69
N LEU A 371 -0.25 11.95 7.81
CA LEU A 371 0.82 12.90 8.15
C LEU A 371 2.15 12.23 8.49
N LEU A 372 2.14 11.01 9.05
CA LEU A 372 3.36 10.25 9.36
C LEU A 372 3.99 9.58 8.13
N PHE A 373 3.23 9.35 7.07
CA PHE A 373 3.72 8.72 5.84
C PHE A 373 4.37 9.69 4.83
N PHE A 374 4.30 11.00 5.06
CA PHE A 374 4.82 12.03 4.15
C PHE A 374 6.15 12.67 4.58
N GLN A 375 6.87 12.07 5.56
CA GLN A 375 8.06 12.66 6.17
C GLN A 375 9.35 11.81 6.11
N TYR A 376 9.37 10.74 5.30
CA TYR A 376 10.54 9.89 5.01
C TYR A 376 10.57 9.44 3.55
#